data_AF-F8PMW9-F1
#
_entry.id   AF-F8PMW9-F1
#
_cell.length_a   1.000
_cell.length_b   1.000
_cell.length_c   1.000
_cell.angle_alpha   90.00
_cell.angle_beta   90.00
_cell.angle_gamma   90.00
#
_symmetry.space_group_name_H-M   'P 1'
#
loop_
_entity.id
_entity.type
_entity.pdbx_description
1 polymer ?
#
loop_
_entity_poly.entity_id
_entity_poly.type
_entity_poly.pdbx_seq_one_letter_code
_entity_poly.pdbx_strand_id
1 'polypeptide(L)'
;MSDESLLTSVPSTENQYHHFIPRFILRRYQVGPKRKKHFLHNGIDPEYIFYYDLTAETLDIRPIGNVYGIRNLYKDIHNIDNINELEHKLSFLESEAATIITGIHAPLAGGKFCLKRRALEQLRKFLFLMHYRACSSTYFQEDHPKNIGLRDWVAQTRRKNRLDSAGELFLHVLRYYLDTPHSQIMLHAEELTRTYGSQGVTEMCNGYVNPKAEHYPALAYRNQAGTYFLCIWEAADGEEFLLSSNGFGLWEGLEAGESGLHRIFVVSPRVAIVLRSWVMRPEVLPLMHGLLHSSLLDIYQPPPTPTYADGSNMIRKSVLSKQGVNQYRATKSAQEDNFTFEITKLTKLQTYAINSVILTNVPDTGAVTGLSLECMYRTTRTFCDSPMGNLNGCKFKGLMRRLSNSSSPTSSSTAQETPDLAAMKQSLKGDVSPPPPDRDHNVKTRAVKMKEADFHTENSDEEDLRTSKRHFPDLEASVAGWQSYLLQPLVTAWRILRYLLWLTLILCLCAVLLCAACVSFMKYRHSLPTSHVGLDL
;
A
#
# COMPACT_ATOMS: atom_id res chain seq x y z
N MET A 1 29.59 2.62 48.80
CA MET A 1 28.13 2.49 49.04
C MET A 1 27.54 3.87 48.90
N SER A 2 26.91 4.15 47.77
CA SER A 2 26.18 5.40 47.54
C SER A 2 25.30 5.25 46.30
N ASP A 3 24.01 5.07 46.59
CA ASP A 3 22.82 5.42 45.81
C ASP A 3 22.83 5.23 44.30
N GLU A 4 22.41 4.03 43.90
CA GLU A 4 21.83 3.76 42.59
C GLU A 4 20.30 3.89 42.73
N SER A 5 19.78 5.12 42.62
CA SER A 5 18.34 5.37 42.59
C SER A 5 17.77 4.94 41.24
N LEU A 6 17.48 3.65 41.10
CA LEU A 6 16.63 3.10 40.04
C LEU A 6 15.22 3.70 40.19
N LEU A 7 14.98 4.82 39.51
CA LEU A 7 13.63 5.30 39.22
C LEU A 7 12.98 4.28 38.28
N THR A 8 12.41 3.22 38.85
CA THR A 8 11.40 2.40 38.17
C THR A 8 10.21 3.31 37.90
N SER A 9 10.16 3.90 36.70
CA SER A 9 8.96 4.57 36.21
C SER A 9 7.81 3.59 36.29
N VAL A 10 6.83 3.88 37.14
CA VAL A 10 5.61 3.08 37.23
C VAL A 10 5.01 2.99 35.81
N PRO A 11 4.72 1.79 35.29
CA PRO A 11 4.13 1.66 33.96
C PRO A 11 2.84 2.47 33.90
N SER A 12 2.75 3.42 32.97
CA SER A 12 1.57 4.27 32.86
C SER A 12 0.36 3.40 32.54
N THR A 13 -0.57 3.32 33.48
CA THR A 13 -1.82 2.57 33.34
C THR A 13 -2.79 3.24 32.37
N GLU A 14 -2.47 4.44 31.90
CA GLU A 14 -3.35 5.27 31.09
C GLU A 14 -3.66 4.69 29.71
N ASN A 15 -4.87 5.01 29.26
CA ASN A 15 -5.36 4.61 27.95
C ASN A 15 -4.85 5.61 26.90
N GLN A 16 -3.84 5.22 26.13
CA GLN A 16 -3.24 6.06 25.11
C GLN A 16 -4.04 5.99 23.79
N TYR A 17 -4.31 7.15 23.20
CA TYR A 17 -4.91 7.27 21.87
C TYR A 17 -3.81 7.22 20.80
N HIS A 18 -3.91 6.26 19.88
CA HIS A 18 -2.92 6.03 18.84
C HIS A 18 -3.51 6.33 17.47
N HIS A 19 -2.84 7.19 16.71
CA HIS A 19 -3.23 7.49 15.35
C HIS A 19 -2.83 6.34 14.42
N PHE A 20 -3.80 5.73 13.73
CA PHE A 20 -3.50 4.76 12.67
C PHE A 20 -3.14 5.46 11.35
N ILE A 21 -3.55 6.73 11.18
CA ILE A 21 -2.97 7.63 10.17
C ILE A 21 -2.00 8.60 10.86
N PRO A 22 -0.70 8.58 10.54
CA PRO A 22 0.29 9.42 11.21
C PRO A 22 -0.08 10.91 11.20
N ARG A 23 0.08 11.58 12.35
CA ARG A 23 -0.27 13.02 12.49
C ARG A 23 0.46 13.91 11.50
N PHE A 24 1.70 13.57 11.11
CA PHE A 24 2.44 14.38 10.13
C PHE A 24 1.79 14.38 8.74
N ILE A 25 0.99 13.36 8.41
CA ILE A 25 0.18 13.30 7.19
C ILE A 25 -1.10 14.11 7.38
N LEU A 26 -1.80 13.93 8.50
CA LEU A 26 -3.02 14.71 8.80
C LEU A 26 -2.76 16.22 8.81
N ARG A 27 -1.59 16.65 9.29
CA ARG A 27 -1.18 18.07 9.26
C ARG A 27 -1.06 18.64 7.85
N ARG A 28 -0.89 17.82 6.82
CA ARG A 28 -0.92 18.27 5.42
C ARG A 28 -2.33 18.64 4.94
N TYR A 29 -3.36 18.20 5.66
CA TYR A 29 -4.77 18.54 5.45
C TYR A 29 -5.27 19.60 6.44
N GLN A 30 -4.37 20.22 7.22
CA GLN A 30 -4.77 21.18 8.25
C GLN A 30 -5.47 22.39 7.64
N VAL A 31 -6.58 22.77 8.26
CA VAL A 31 -7.34 23.99 7.99
C VAL A 31 -7.20 24.98 9.15
N GLY A 32 -7.36 26.27 8.86
CA GLY A 32 -7.28 27.34 9.87
C GLY A 32 -5.86 27.89 10.10
N PRO A 33 -5.69 28.78 11.12
CA PRO A 33 -4.47 29.53 11.32
C PRO A 33 -3.28 28.65 11.75
N LYS A 34 -2.07 29.01 11.28
CA LYS A 34 -0.84 28.25 11.56
C LYS A 34 -0.52 28.19 13.07
N ARG A 35 -0.15 26.98 13.52
CA ARG A 35 0.18 26.54 14.89
C ARG A 35 0.83 27.56 15.83
N LYS A 36 1.82 28.33 15.36
CA LYS A 36 2.69 29.14 16.25
C LYS A 36 1.97 30.24 17.03
N LYS A 37 0.99 30.93 16.44
CA LYS A 37 0.35 32.08 17.12
C LYS A 37 -0.66 31.66 18.20
N HIS A 38 -1.43 30.60 17.95
CA HIS A 38 -2.49 30.17 18.87
C HIS A 38 -2.02 29.26 20.00
N PHE A 39 -1.05 28.37 19.73
CA PHE A 39 -0.49 27.49 20.77
C PHE A 39 0.19 28.31 21.88
N LEU A 40 0.96 29.35 21.50
CA LEU A 40 1.61 30.25 22.46
C LEU A 40 0.62 30.99 23.36
N HIS A 41 -0.60 31.25 22.88
CA HIS A 41 -1.59 32.02 23.62
C HIS A 41 -2.49 31.14 24.52
N ASN A 42 -2.84 29.93 24.09
CA ASN A 42 -3.88 29.12 24.73
C ASN A 42 -3.43 27.73 25.19
N GLY A 43 -2.23 27.28 24.84
CA GLY A 43 -1.76 25.90 25.11
C GLY A 43 -2.52 24.80 24.35
N ILE A 44 -3.55 25.16 23.58
CA ILE A 44 -4.33 24.24 22.74
C ILE A 44 -3.63 24.11 21.39
N ASP A 45 -3.36 22.88 20.95
CA ASP A 45 -2.83 22.59 19.62
C ASP A 45 -3.93 22.85 18.58
N PRO A 46 -3.89 23.94 17.79
CA PRO A 46 -4.98 24.38 16.93
C PRO A 46 -4.90 23.65 15.57
N GLU A 47 -4.77 22.33 15.62
CA GLU A 47 -4.65 21.47 14.46
C GLU A 47 -6.02 20.88 14.13
N TYR A 48 -6.69 21.44 13.12
CA TYR A 48 -8.01 21.01 12.69
C TYR A 48 -8.01 20.54 11.23
N ILE A 49 -8.93 19.65 10.87
CA ILE A 49 -9.14 19.18 9.49
C ILE A 49 -10.64 19.15 9.17
N PHE A 50 -10.99 19.24 7.89
CA PHE A 50 -12.32 18.85 7.44
C PHE A 50 -12.46 17.33 7.58
N TYR A 51 -13.56 16.89 8.20
CA TYR A 51 -13.81 15.49 8.48
C TYR A 51 -15.26 15.19 8.16
N TYR A 52 -15.47 14.36 7.14
CA TYR A 52 -16.78 13.79 6.83
C TYR A 52 -16.89 12.40 7.44
N ASP A 53 -17.82 12.24 8.38
CA ASP A 53 -18.16 10.97 9.01
C ASP A 53 -19.31 10.32 8.23
N LEU A 54 -19.09 9.14 7.64
CA LEU A 54 -20.13 8.48 6.84
C LEU A 54 -21.28 7.98 7.72
N THR A 55 -21.00 7.55 8.96
CA THR A 55 -22.03 6.99 9.85
C THR A 55 -22.96 8.08 10.36
N ALA A 56 -22.37 9.18 10.83
CA ALA A 56 -23.13 10.32 11.33
C ALA A 56 -23.66 11.21 10.19
N GLU A 57 -23.21 10.96 8.96
CA GLU A 57 -23.37 11.82 7.80
C GLU A 57 -23.02 13.30 8.10
N THR A 58 -22.06 13.60 8.97
CA THR A 58 -21.69 14.99 9.32
C THR A 58 -20.39 15.42 8.66
N LEU A 59 -20.33 16.68 8.24
CA LEU A 59 -19.13 17.33 7.74
C LEU A 59 -18.75 18.44 8.70
N ASP A 60 -17.73 18.17 9.52
CA ASP A 60 -17.32 19.07 10.61
C ASP A 60 -15.84 19.40 10.51
N ILE A 61 -15.42 20.43 11.27
CA ILE A 61 -14.01 20.72 11.52
C ILE A 61 -13.63 20.03 12.83
N ARG A 62 -12.77 19.01 12.77
CA ARG A 62 -12.38 18.21 13.95
C ARG A 62 -10.90 18.37 14.29
N PRO A 63 -10.52 18.34 15.59
CA PRO A 63 -9.12 18.33 16.00
C PRO A 63 -8.40 17.08 15.48
N ILE A 64 -7.18 17.24 14.92
CA ILE A 64 -6.33 16.12 14.46
C ILE A 64 -6.12 15.09 15.57
N GLY A 65 -5.99 15.54 16.82
CA GLY A 65 -5.80 14.66 17.99
C GLY A 65 -6.93 13.66 18.21
N ASN A 66 -8.13 13.89 17.67
CA ASN A 66 -9.34 13.13 17.99
C ASN A 66 -9.87 12.30 16.81
N VAL A 67 -9.16 12.28 15.69
CA VAL A 67 -9.59 11.62 14.45
C VAL A 67 -8.54 10.62 13.98
N TYR A 68 -8.98 9.58 13.26
CA TYR A 68 -8.13 8.54 12.70
C TYR A 68 -7.20 7.86 13.71
N GLY A 69 -7.70 7.62 14.91
CA GLY A 69 -7.00 6.87 15.93
C GLY A 69 -7.89 5.93 16.73
N ILE A 70 -7.22 5.07 17.49
CA ILE A 70 -7.76 3.97 18.27
C ILE A 70 -7.00 3.90 19.60
N ARG A 71 -7.71 3.56 20.69
CA ARG A 71 -7.07 3.45 22.00
C ARG A 71 -6.30 2.14 22.12
N ASN A 72 -5.11 2.20 22.74
CA ASN A 72 -4.30 1.04 23.15
C ASN A 72 -3.94 0.06 22.02
N LEU A 73 -3.79 0.52 20.77
CA LEU A 73 -3.51 -0.34 19.63
C LEU A 73 -2.21 -1.15 19.76
N TYR A 74 -1.19 -0.59 20.41
CA TYR A 74 0.12 -1.23 20.57
C TYR A 74 0.47 -1.55 22.02
N LYS A 75 -0.52 -1.52 22.92
CA LYS A 75 -0.28 -1.73 24.35
C LYS A 75 0.05 -3.20 24.58
N ASP A 76 1.31 -3.49 24.95
CA ASP A 76 1.77 -4.84 25.27
C ASP A 76 1.83 -5.00 26.79
N ILE A 77 0.75 -5.53 27.38
CA ILE A 77 0.62 -5.71 28.84
C ILE A 77 1.61 -6.73 29.42
N HIS A 78 2.23 -7.57 28.57
CA HIS A 78 3.20 -8.56 29.01
C HIS A 78 4.64 -8.02 28.99
N ASN A 79 4.89 -6.89 28.33
CA ASN A 79 6.17 -6.20 28.38
C ASN A 79 6.22 -5.24 29.60
N ILE A 80 6.48 -5.80 30.77
CA ILE A 80 6.46 -5.07 32.06
C ILE A 80 7.48 -3.93 32.07
N ASP A 81 8.61 -4.08 31.39
CA ASP A 81 9.66 -3.07 31.31
C ASP A 81 9.22 -1.85 30.49
N ASN A 82 8.48 -2.07 29.41
CA ASN A 82 7.96 -1.01 28.56
C ASN A 82 6.72 -1.44 27.77
N ILE A 83 5.56 -1.16 28.34
CA ILE A 83 4.24 -1.46 27.75
C ILE A 83 4.04 -0.75 26.40
N ASN A 84 4.72 0.38 26.17
CA ASN A 84 4.61 1.22 24.97
C ASN A 84 5.83 1.08 24.03
N GLU A 85 6.60 -0.02 24.16
CA GLU A 85 7.82 -0.24 23.38
C GLU A 85 7.59 -0.20 21.87
N LEU A 86 6.50 -0.80 21.39
CA LEU A 86 6.13 -0.78 19.97
C LEU A 86 5.77 0.63 19.49
N GLU A 87 5.04 1.41 20.29
CA GLU A 87 4.72 2.81 19.95
C GLU A 87 6.00 3.63 19.80
N HIS A 88 6.96 3.49 20.72
CA HIS A 88 8.24 4.17 20.62
C HIS A 88 9.01 3.77 19.34
N LYS A 89 9.09 2.49 19.01
CA LYS A 89 9.73 1.99 17.77
C LYS A 89 9.05 2.52 16.51
N LEU A 90 7.72 2.56 16.51
CA LEU A 90 6.92 3.10 15.41
C LEU A 90 7.15 4.61 15.24
N SER A 91 7.26 5.36 16.33
CA SER A 91 7.51 6.81 16.29
C SER A 91 8.84 7.15 15.58
N PHE A 92 9.88 6.33 15.76
CA PHE A 92 11.15 6.49 15.07
C PHE A 92 11.00 6.28 13.56
N LEU A 93 10.33 5.20 13.15
CA LEU A 93 10.06 4.92 11.74
C LEU A 93 9.20 6.02 11.09
N GLU A 94 8.20 6.53 11.81
CA GLU A 94 7.35 7.63 11.36
C GLU A 94 8.12 8.94 11.21
N SER A 95 9.05 9.23 12.12
CA SER A 95 9.93 10.40 12.04
C SER A 95 10.83 10.37 10.80
N GLU A 96 11.43 9.21 10.52
CA GLU A 96 12.24 9.01 9.30
C GLU A 96 11.38 9.15 8.04
N ALA A 97 10.21 8.52 8.01
CA ALA A 97 9.27 8.63 6.90
C ALA A 97 8.76 10.08 6.69
N ALA A 98 8.50 10.82 7.77
CA ALA A 98 8.08 12.21 7.71
C ALA A 98 9.16 13.10 7.08
N THR A 99 10.42 12.83 7.39
CA THR A 99 11.57 13.53 6.79
C THR A 99 11.63 13.26 5.29
N ILE A 100 11.52 12.00 4.88
CA ILE A 100 11.52 11.60 3.46
C ILE A 100 10.35 12.23 2.70
N ILE A 101 9.12 12.12 3.22
CA ILE A 101 7.91 12.67 2.59
C ILE A 101 7.98 14.20 2.50
N THR A 102 8.53 14.86 3.51
CA THR A 102 8.78 16.31 3.44
C THR A 102 9.79 16.64 2.34
N GLY A 103 10.82 15.81 2.17
CA GLY A 103 11.77 15.89 1.06
C GLY A 103 11.12 15.73 -0.31
N ILE A 104 10.08 14.90 -0.48
CA ILE A 104 9.34 14.73 -1.75
C ILE A 104 8.61 16.02 -2.15
N HIS A 105 8.15 16.81 -1.18
CA HIS A 105 7.41 18.04 -1.47
C HIS A 105 8.29 19.19 -2.00
N ALA A 106 9.57 19.24 -1.63
CA ALA A 106 10.46 20.31 -2.05
C ALA A 106 10.70 20.36 -3.58
N PRO A 107 10.96 19.22 -4.28
CA PRO A 107 11.22 19.21 -5.71
C PRO A 107 9.98 19.01 -6.59
N LEU A 108 8.75 19.20 -6.10
CA LEU A 108 7.55 19.07 -6.95
C LEU A 108 7.66 19.91 -8.24
N ALA A 109 8.21 21.13 -8.14
CA ALA A 109 8.47 21.97 -9.31
C ALA A 109 9.58 21.44 -10.24
N GLY A 110 10.54 20.67 -9.71
CA GLY A 110 11.68 20.12 -10.46
C GLY A 110 11.42 18.73 -11.05
N GLY A 111 10.32 18.07 -10.66
CA GLY A 111 9.87 16.79 -11.25
C GLY A 111 10.75 15.58 -10.94
N LYS A 112 11.79 15.70 -10.11
CA LYS A 112 12.70 14.61 -9.76
C LYS A 112 13.02 14.58 -8.27
N PHE A 113 13.14 13.39 -7.71
CA PHE A 113 13.47 13.17 -6.31
C PHE A 113 14.47 12.05 -6.16
N CYS A 114 15.51 12.24 -5.35
CA CYS A 114 16.55 11.23 -5.16
C CYS A 114 16.53 10.68 -3.72
N LEU A 115 16.67 9.37 -3.57
CA LEU A 115 16.81 8.71 -2.27
C LEU A 115 17.97 7.72 -2.29
N LYS A 116 18.71 7.68 -1.19
CA LYS A 116 19.60 6.55 -0.89
C LYS A 116 18.80 5.28 -0.59
N ARG A 117 19.38 4.11 -0.85
CA ARG A 117 18.80 2.80 -0.54
C ARG A 117 18.29 2.73 0.89
N ARG A 118 19.12 3.13 1.86
CA ARG A 118 18.74 3.11 3.29
C ARG A 118 17.42 3.85 3.53
N ALA A 119 17.26 5.06 2.99
CA ALA A 119 16.04 5.84 3.14
C ALA A 119 14.86 5.21 2.40
N LEU A 120 15.08 4.68 1.19
CA LEU A 120 14.06 3.97 0.42
C LEU A 120 13.57 2.71 1.15
N GLU A 121 14.45 1.95 1.79
CA GLU A 121 14.12 0.78 2.59
C GLU A 121 13.28 1.13 3.82
N GLN A 122 13.62 2.22 4.51
CA GLN A 122 12.80 2.76 5.61
C GLN A 122 11.41 3.19 5.12
N LEU A 123 11.34 3.90 3.98
CA LEU A 123 10.06 4.28 3.39
C LEU A 123 9.21 3.06 3.03
N ARG A 124 9.80 2.03 2.40
CA ARG A 124 9.07 0.78 2.09
C ARG A 124 8.54 0.09 3.35
N LYS A 125 9.35 0.05 4.41
CA LYS A 125 8.96 -0.49 5.71
C LYS A 125 7.82 0.30 6.35
N PHE A 126 7.89 1.63 6.31
CA PHE A 126 6.81 2.51 6.74
C PHE A 126 5.50 2.23 5.98
N LEU A 127 5.54 2.20 4.63
CA LEU A 127 4.35 1.95 3.81
C LEU A 127 3.72 0.58 4.09
N PHE A 128 4.55 -0.46 4.22
CA PHE A 128 4.08 -1.80 4.60
C PHE A 128 3.37 -1.78 5.96
N LEU A 129 4.00 -1.16 6.97
CA LEU A 129 3.46 -1.15 8.32
C LEU A 129 2.20 -0.30 8.46
N MET A 130 2.06 0.81 7.73
CA MET A 130 0.82 1.60 7.73
C MET A 130 -0.38 0.75 7.29
N HIS A 131 -0.22 -0.05 6.24
CA HIS A 131 -1.27 -0.96 5.81
C HIS A 131 -1.48 -2.12 6.79
N TYR A 132 -0.39 -2.73 7.28
CA TYR A 132 -0.47 -3.84 8.22
C TYR A 132 -1.27 -3.47 9.48
N ARG A 133 -1.06 -2.26 10.02
CA ARG A 133 -1.82 -1.72 11.15
C ARG A 133 -3.31 -1.59 10.88
N ALA A 134 -3.71 -1.23 9.66
CA ALA A 134 -5.12 -1.11 9.29
C ALA A 134 -5.87 -2.46 9.33
N CYS A 135 -5.14 -3.58 9.37
CA CYS A 135 -5.72 -4.93 9.41
C CYS A 135 -5.67 -5.57 10.82
N SER A 136 -5.28 -4.83 11.85
CA SER A 136 -4.92 -5.38 13.18
C SER A 136 -5.99 -6.26 13.83
N SER A 137 -7.27 -5.93 13.67
CA SER A 137 -8.35 -6.61 14.36
C SER A 137 -8.62 -8.03 13.88
N THR A 138 -8.32 -8.36 12.62
CA THR A 138 -8.73 -9.63 11.98
C THR A 138 -7.57 -10.44 11.41
N TYR A 139 -6.36 -9.89 11.37
CA TYR A 139 -5.24 -10.48 10.60
C TYR A 139 -4.88 -11.92 11.00
N PHE A 140 -4.91 -12.24 12.30
CA PHE A 140 -4.57 -13.57 12.83
C PHE A 140 -5.74 -14.23 13.56
N GLN A 141 -6.96 -13.76 13.36
CA GLN A 141 -8.15 -14.41 13.92
C GLN A 141 -8.35 -15.77 13.25
N GLU A 142 -8.24 -16.85 14.02
CA GLU A 142 -8.28 -18.23 13.51
C GLU A 142 -9.64 -18.58 12.89
N ASP A 143 -10.73 -18.06 13.45
CA ASP A 143 -12.10 -18.25 13.00
C ASP A 143 -12.44 -17.46 11.73
N HIS A 144 -11.65 -16.43 11.39
CA HIS A 144 -11.90 -15.61 10.21
C HIS A 144 -11.75 -16.43 8.91
N PRO A 145 -12.74 -16.41 7.98
CA PRO A 145 -12.73 -17.24 6.77
C PRO A 145 -11.50 -17.06 5.88
N LYS A 146 -10.91 -15.86 5.87
CA LYS A 146 -9.70 -15.57 5.07
C LYS A 146 -8.42 -16.17 5.67
N ASN A 147 -8.44 -16.65 6.91
CA ASN A 147 -7.27 -17.13 7.62
C ASN A 147 -7.22 -18.66 7.73
N ILE A 148 -8.12 -19.38 7.05
CA ILE A 148 -8.29 -20.83 7.20
C ILE A 148 -6.98 -21.59 7.05
N GLY A 149 -6.18 -21.34 6.00
CA GLY A 149 -4.93 -22.06 5.82
C GLY A 149 -3.72 -21.47 6.57
N LEU A 150 -3.92 -20.41 7.36
CA LEU A 150 -2.94 -19.91 8.33
C LEU A 150 -3.13 -20.51 9.73
N ARG A 151 -4.29 -21.13 10.01
CA ARG A 151 -4.70 -21.59 11.36
C ARG A 151 -3.63 -22.41 12.07
N ASP A 152 -3.09 -23.43 11.40
CA ASP A 152 -2.11 -24.32 12.01
C ASP A 152 -0.80 -23.59 12.35
N TRP A 153 -0.37 -22.68 11.48
CA TRP A 153 0.78 -21.81 11.72
C TRP A 153 0.53 -20.83 12.88
N VAL A 154 -0.66 -20.21 12.96
CA VAL A 154 -1.05 -19.35 14.09
C VAL A 154 -0.99 -20.14 15.39
N ALA A 155 -1.65 -21.29 15.44
CA ALA A 155 -1.73 -22.13 16.64
C ALA A 155 -0.34 -22.63 17.08
N GLN A 156 0.52 -23.01 16.14
CA GLN A 156 1.90 -23.40 16.45
C GLN A 156 2.73 -22.21 16.93
N THR A 157 2.66 -21.05 16.27
CA THR A 157 3.44 -19.87 16.61
C THR A 157 3.03 -19.31 17.97
N ARG A 158 1.73 -19.28 18.28
CA ARG A 158 1.23 -18.89 19.60
C ARG A 158 1.73 -19.82 20.69
N ARG A 159 1.66 -21.15 20.50
CA ARG A 159 2.20 -22.12 21.47
C ARG A 159 3.71 -21.96 21.67
N LYS A 160 4.48 -21.81 20.59
CA LYS A 160 5.95 -21.64 20.64
C LYS A 160 6.35 -20.39 21.41
N ASN A 161 5.62 -19.29 21.22
CA ASN A 161 5.94 -17.99 21.82
C ASN A 161 5.12 -17.66 23.08
N ARG A 162 4.29 -18.59 23.58
CA ARG A 162 3.42 -18.43 24.75
C ARG A 162 2.50 -17.20 24.64
N LEU A 163 1.78 -17.11 23.52
CA LEU A 163 0.86 -16.01 23.22
C LEU A 163 -0.60 -16.44 23.41
N ASP A 164 -1.34 -15.69 24.20
CA ASP A 164 -2.70 -16.02 24.65
C ASP A 164 -3.77 -15.59 23.67
N SER A 165 -3.46 -14.69 22.72
CA SER A 165 -4.44 -14.15 21.78
C SER A 165 -3.89 -13.90 20.37
N ALA A 166 -4.80 -13.73 19.40
CA ALA A 166 -4.46 -13.28 18.05
C ALA A 166 -3.91 -11.84 18.05
N GLY A 167 -4.34 -11.00 19.00
CA GLY A 167 -3.83 -9.65 19.20
C GLY A 167 -2.36 -9.66 19.63
N GLU A 168 -1.98 -10.52 20.57
CA GLU A 168 -0.58 -10.70 20.95
C GLU A 168 0.28 -11.25 19.81
N LEU A 169 -0.24 -12.18 18.99
CA LEU A 169 0.45 -12.61 17.77
C LEU A 169 0.65 -11.45 16.79
N PHE A 170 -0.35 -10.58 16.63
CA PHE A 170 -0.24 -9.37 15.82
C PHE A 170 0.90 -8.46 16.33
N LEU A 171 0.98 -8.22 17.65
CA LEU A 171 2.05 -7.42 18.26
C LEU A 171 3.43 -8.10 18.14
N HIS A 172 3.50 -9.42 18.30
CA HIS A 172 4.72 -10.20 18.12
C HIS A 172 5.26 -10.08 16.68
N VAL A 173 4.39 -10.19 15.67
CA VAL A 173 4.77 -10.02 14.27
C VAL A 173 5.11 -8.56 13.94
N LEU A 174 4.41 -7.60 14.55
CA LEU A 174 4.74 -6.17 14.43
C LEU A 174 6.16 -5.89 14.97
N ARG A 175 6.51 -6.48 16.12
CA ARG A 175 7.86 -6.42 16.71
C ARG A 175 8.90 -6.98 15.76
N TYR A 176 8.65 -8.15 15.18
CA TYR A 176 9.52 -8.74 14.16
C TYR A 176 9.79 -7.77 13.02
N TYR A 177 8.75 -7.15 12.46
CA TYR A 177 8.94 -6.18 11.39
C TYR A 177 9.75 -4.98 11.86
N LEU A 178 9.46 -4.40 13.02
CA LEU A 178 10.16 -3.21 13.53
C LEU A 178 11.64 -3.47 13.82
N ASP A 179 11.95 -4.61 14.43
CA ASP A 179 13.30 -4.92 14.91
C ASP A 179 14.20 -5.49 13.82
N THR A 180 13.61 -6.15 12.84
CA THR A 180 14.38 -6.77 11.76
C THR A 180 14.68 -5.72 10.68
N PRO A 181 15.96 -5.48 10.31
CA PRO A 181 16.30 -4.62 9.18
C PRO A 181 15.67 -5.12 7.88
N HIS A 182 15.38 -4.19 6.95
CA HIS A 182 14.78 -4.51 5.65
C HIS A 182 15.50 -5.66 4.93
N SER A 183 16.83 -5.55 4.79
CA SER A 183 17.67 -6.54 4.13
C SER A 183 17.54 -7.93 4.77
N GLN A 184 17.49 -8.00 6.10
CA GLN A 184 17.36 -9.26 6.82
C GLN A 184 15.97 -9.89 6.63
N ILE A 185 14.90 -9.10 6.57
CA ILE A 185 13.55 -9.61 6.23
C ILE A 185 13.57 -10.23 4.82
N MET A 186 14.24 -9.58 3.87
CA MET A 186 14.37 -10.11 2.51
C MET A 186 15.16 -11.42 2.47
N LEU A 187 16.22 -11.54 3.27
CA LEU A 187 16.99 -12.79 3.42
C LEU A 187 16.18 -13.91 4.06
N HIS A 188 15.37 -13.64 5.09
CA HIS A 188 14.45 -14.63 5.66
C HIS A 188 13.45 -15.15 4.61
N ALA A 189 12.93 -14.26 3.76
CA ALA A 189 12.02 -14.65 2.70
C ALA A 189 12.71 -15.45 1.57
N GLU A 190 13.99 -15.20 1.30
CA GLU A 190 14.80 -16.02 0.38
C GLU A 190 15.09 -17.40 0.96
N GLU A 191 15.38 -17.48 2.25
CA GLU A 191 15.59 -18.73 2.97
C GLU A 191 14.35 -19.64 2.93
N LEU A 192 13.16 -19.06 3.04
CA LEU A 192 11.90 -19.79 2.83
C LEU A 192 11.77 -20.34 1.40
N THR A 193 12.16 -19.56 0.38
CA THR A 193 12.19 -20.05 -1.01
C THR A 193 13.20 -21.17 -1.19
N ARG A 194 14.37 -21.09 -0.55
CA ARG A 194 15.39 -22.14 -0.59
C ARG A 194 14.91 -23.43 0.08
N THR A 195 14.20 -23.31 1.20
CA THR A 195 13.72 -24.44 1.99
C THR A 195 12.53 -25.15 1.36
N TYR A 196 11.55 -24.39 0.86
CA TYR A 196 10.26 -24.92 0.39
C TYR A 196 10.08 -24.88 -1.13
N GLY A 197 11.05 -24.32 -1.87
CA GLY A 197 10.95 -24.09 -3.30
C GLY A 197 9.99 -22.96 -3.67
N SER A 198 10.05 -22.50 -4.93
CA SER A 198 9.15 -21.46 -5.46
C SER A 198 7.68 -21.89 -5.41
N GLN A 199 7.39 -23.17 -5.69
CA GLN A 199 6.05 -23.71 -5.61
C GLN A 199 5.52 -23.70 -4.16
N GLY A 200 6.31 -24.19 -3.19
CA GLY A 200 5.90 -24.19 -1.79
C GLY A 200 5.68 -22.78 -1.25
N VAL A 201 6.52 -21.80 -1.64
CA VAL A 201 6.27 -20.39 -1.32
C VAL A 201 5.01 -19.86 -1.97
N THR A 202 4.72 -20.25 -3.22
CA THR A 202 3.48 -19.87 -3.90
C THR A 202 2.26 -20.44 -3.18
N GLU A 203 2.29 -21.70 -2.73
CA GLU A 203 1.23 -22.32 -1.93
C GLU A 203 1.02 -21.60 -0.58
N MET A 204 2.12 -21.24 0.10
CA MET A 204 2.09 -20.43 1.33
C MET A 204 1.51 -19.02 1.12
N CYS A 205 1.77 -18.42 -0.03
CA CYS A 205 1.14 -17.16 -0.43
C CYS A 205 -0.34 -17.35 -0.79
N ASN A 206 -0.74 -18.50 -1.32
CA ASN A 206 -2.14 -18.82 -1.66
C ASN A 206 -2.97 -19.31 -0.46
N GLY A 207 -2.40 -19.22 0.74
CA GLY A 207 -3.10 -19.44 1.99
C GLY A 207 -2.78 -20.77 2.66
N TYR A 208 -2.03 -21.70 2.08
CA TYR A 208 -1.62 -22.92 2.76
C TYR A 208 -0.24 -22.75 3.42
N VAL A 209 -0.21 -22.38 4.70
CA VAL A 209 1.04 -22.07 5.39
C VAL A 209 1.57 -23.29 6.12
N ASN A 210 2.81 -23.69 5.81
CA ASN A 210 3.47 -24.75 6.56
C ASN A 210 3.61 -24.32 8.04
N PRO A 211 3.10 -25.09 9.01
CA PRO A 211 3.12 -24.70 10.42
C PRO A 211 4.55 -24.51 10.99
N LYS A 212 5.53 -25.16 10.36
CA LYS A 212 6.95 -25.08 10.72
C LYS A 212 7.71 -23.96 10.01
N ALA A 213 7.07 -23.17 9.16
CA ALA A 213 7.71 -22.05 8.47
C ALA A 213 8.09 -20.93 9.45
N GLU A 214 9.35 -20.90 9.86
CA GLU A 214 9.91 -19.80 10.63
C GLU A 214 9.98 -18.54 9.77
N HIS A 215 9.74 -17.38 10.39
CA HIS A 215 9.73 -16.08 9.69
C HIS A 215 8.76 -16.01 8.50
N TYR A 216 7.68 -16.81 8.46
CA TYR A 216 6.62 -16.69 7.45
C TYR A 216 6.17 -15.23 7.15
N PRO A 217 6.04 -14.32 8.14
CA PRO A 217 5.71 -12.92 7.88
C PRO A 217 6.67 -12.21 6.90
N ALA A 218 7.90 -12.70 6.72
CA ALA A 218 8.84 -12.20 5.72
C ALA A 218 8.30 -12.31 4.28
N LEU A 219 7.49 -13.32 3.96
CA LEU A 219 6.91 -13.49 2.62
C LEU A 219 5.94 -12.36 2.28
N ALA A 220 5.06 -11.98 3.20
CA ALA A 220 4.14 -10.87 3.01
C ALA A 220 4.90 -9.55 2.76
N TYR A 221 5.97 -9.31 3.52
CA TYR A 221 6.82 -8.14 3.33
C TYR A 221 7.57 -8.17 2.00
N ARG A 222 8.21 -9.30 1.66
CA ARG A 222 8.90 -9.51 0.39
C ARG A 222 7.97 -9.32 -0.79
N ASN A 223 6.72 -9.78 -0.70
CA ASN A 223 5.75 -9.59 -1.79
C ASN A 223 5.54 -8.09 -2.08
N GLN A 224 5.29 -7.26 -1.06
CA GLN A 224 5.18 -5.82 -1.28
C GLN A 224 6.51 -5.16 -1.70
N ALA A 225 7.62 -5.52 -1.05
CA ALA A 225 8.90 -4.87 -1.27
C ALA A 225 9.58 -5.27 -2.60
N GLY A 226 9.37 -6.51 -3.04
CA GLY A 226 10.03 -7.12 -4.18
C GLY A 226 9.21 -7.10 -5.47
N THR A 227 7.88 -7.26 -5.38
CA THR A 227 6.99 -7.32 -6.56
C THR A 227 6.65 -5.94 -7.10
N TYR A 228 6.88 -4.87 -6.32
CA TYR A 228 6.48 -3.52 -6.68
C TYR A 228 7.64 -2.52 -6.73
N PHE A 229 7.64 -1.67 -7.76
CA PHE A 229 8.46 -0.47 -7.81
C PHE A 229 7.68 0.74 -7.29
N LEU A 230 8.40 1.71 -6.73
CA LEU A 230 7.80 2.90 -6.11
C LEU A 230 7.71 4.02 -7.15
N CYS A 231 6.54 4.64 -7.20
CA CYS A 231 6.18 5.79 -8.01
C CYS A 231 5.72 6.94 -7.12
N ILE A 232 5.92 8.17 -7.58
CA ILE A 232 5.47 9.39 -6.93
C ILE A 232 4.56 10.13 -7.90
N TRP A 233 3.32 10.37 -7.48
CA TRP A 233 2.31 11.09 -8.25
C TRP A 233 1.97 12.41 -7.56
N GLU A 234 1.92 13.47 -8.34
CA GLU A 234 1.46 14.78 -7.92
C GLU A 234 0.06 15.06 -8.46
N ALA A 235 -0.88 15.51 -7.62
CA ALA A 235 -2.21 15.90 -8.07
C ALA A 235 -2.18 17.01 -9.14
N ALA A 236 -3.20 17.11 -9.98
CA ALA A 236 -3.32 18.17 -10.98
C ALA A 236 -3.42 19.56 -10.34
N ASP A 237 -3.04 20.63 -11.07
CA ASP A 237 -3.16 22.00 -10.56
C ASP A 237 -4.60 22.34 -10.16
N GLY A 238 -4.75 22.90 -8.95
CA GLY A 238 -6.05 23.26 -8.39
C GLY A 238 -6.90 22.07 -7.91
N GLU A 239 -6.39 20.84 -8.01
CA GLU A 239 -7.02 19.63 -7.46
C GLU A 239 -6.19 19.07 -6.29
N GLU A 240 -6.79 18.13 -5.56
CA GLU A 240 -6.14 17.46 -4.44
C GLU A 240 -6.53 16.00 -4.36
N PHE A 241 -5.66 15.19 -3.75
CA PHE A 241 -6.02 13.87 -3.27
C PHE A 241 -6.82 13.98 -1.98
N LEU A 242 -7.88 13.19 -1.87
CA LEU A 242 -8.60 12.99 -0.61
C LEU A 242 -7.85 12.00 0.29
N LEU A 243 -8.19 11.99 1.57
CA LEU A 243 -7.72 10.99 2.52
C LEU A 243 -8.91 10.27 3.14
N SER A 244 -8.88 8.94 3.23
CA SER A 244 -9.92 8.16 3.90
C SER A 244 -9.39 7.44 5.13
N SER A 245 -10.31 6.94 5.96
CA SER A 245 -10.01 6.12 7.14
C SER A 245 -9.24 4.83 6.85
N ASN A 246 -9.15 4.40 5.59
CA ASN A 246 -8.33 3.28 5.15
C ASN A 246 -7.37 3.65 4.00
N GLY A 247 -7.04 4.95 3.85
CA GLY A 247 -6.28 5.48 2.71
C GLY A 247 -4.82 5.01 2.57
N PHE A 248 -4.35 4.09 3.41
CA PHE A 248 -2.99 3.54 3.39
C PHE A 248 -2.96 2.14 2.80
N GLY A 249 -2.44 2.06 1.58
CA GLY A 249 -2.25 0.81 0.87
C GLY A 249 -3.53 0.31 0.22
N LEU A 250 -4.29 1.23 -0.38
CA LEU A 250 -5.47 0.93 -1.18
C LEU A 250 -5.08 0.13 -2.42
N TRP A 251 -5.81 -0.93 -2.69
CA TRP A 251 -5.61 -1.74 -3.89
C TRP A 251 -6.39 -1.17 -5.07
N GLU A 252 -5.73 -1.13 -6.23
CA GLU A 252 -6.37 -0.83 -7.50
C GLU A 252 -5.81 -1.73 -8.60
N GLY A 253 -6.69 -2.11 -9.50
CA GLY A 253 -6.35 -2.84 -10.70
C GLY A 253 -6.17 -4.33 -10.50
N LEU A 254 -6.43 -5.07 -11.58
CA LEU A 254 -6.34 -6.51 -11.67
C LEU A 254 -5.22 -6.92 -12.64
N GLU A 255 -4.47 -7.94 -12.26
CA GLU A 255 -3.51 -8.67 -13.07
C GLU A 255 -4.03 -10.10 -13.25
N ALA A 256 -4.41 -10.48 -14.47
CA ALA A 256 -4.99 -11.79 -14.78
C ALA A 256 -6.22 -12.18 -13.93
N GLY A 257 -6.94 -11.19 -13.40
CA GLY A 257 -8.11 -11.34 -12.54
C GLY A 257 -7.81 -11.26 -11.04
N GLU A 258 -6.54 -11.17 -10.65
CA GLU A 258 -6.12 -11.02 -9.26
C GLU A 258 -5.85 -9.55 -8.94
N SER A 259 -6.31 -9.07 -7.78
CA SER A 259 -6.02 -7.70 -7.33
C SER A 259 -4.53 -7.52 -7.08
N GLY A 260 -4.00 -6.33 -7.41
CA GLY A 260 -2.62 -6.01 -7.04
C GLY A 260 -1.83 -5.23 -8.07
N LEU A 261 -2.45 -4.55 -9.03
CA LEU A 261 -1.67 -3.82 -10.02
C LEU A 261 -1.02 -2.56 -9.43
N HIS A 262 -1.77 -1.85 -8.59
CA HIS A 262 -1.36 -0.65 -7.90
C HIS A 262 -1.71 -0.73 -6.42
N ARG A 263 -0.82 -0.16 -5.60
CA ARG A 263 -1.08 0.05 -4.19
C ARG A 263 -0.79 1.49 -3.80
N ILE A 264 -1.83 2.19 -3.38
CA ILE A 264 -1.84 3.65 -3.28
C ILE A 264 -1.75 4.08 -1.82
N PHE A 265 -0.87 5.04 -1.56
CA PHE A 265 -0.65 5.65 -0.26
C PHE A 265 -0.70 7.16 -0.40
N VAL A 266 -1.82 7.77 0.01
CA VAL A 266 -1.96 9.23 -0.02
C VAL A 266 -1.28 9.82 1.20
N VAL A 267 -0.19 10.57 0.98
CA VAL A 267 0.64 11.13 2.06
C VAL A 267 0.43 12.64 2.24
N SER A 268 -0.29 13.28 1.32
CA SER A 268 -0.73 14.68 1.41
C SER A 268 -1.80 14.97 0.34
N PRO A 269 -2.44 16.15 0.37
CA PRO A 269 -3.35 16.58 -0.70
C PRO A 269 -2.69 16.67 -2.08
N ARG A 270 -1.35 16.79 -2.14
CA ARG A 270 -0.62 16.97 -3.40
C ARG A 270 0.15 15.74 -3.85
N VAL A 271 0.43 14.79 -2.96
CA VAL A 271 1.37 13.68 -3.22
C VAL A 271 0.75 12.36 -2.82
N ALA A 272 0.74 11.42 -3.77
CA ALA A 272 0.50 10.01 -3.54
C ALA A 272 1.76 9.21 -3.85
N ILE A 273 2.12 8.28 -2.98
CA ILE A 273 3.13 7.27 -3.25
C ILE A 273 2.40 6.03 -3.73
N VAL A 274 2.81 5.50 -4.88
CA VAL A 274 2.17 4.33 -5.49
C VAL A 274 3.19 3.24 -5.69
N LEU A 275 2.89 2.05 -5.17
CA LEU A 275 3.64 0.85 -5.48
C LEU A 275 2.98 0.21 -6.71
N ARG A 276 3.70 0.14 -7.84
CA ARG A 276 3.21 -0.46 -9.08
C ARG A 276 3.80 -1.85 -9.26
N SER A 277 2.97 -2.82 -9.66
CA SER A 277 3.44 -4.17 -9.97
C SER A 277 4.53 -4.11 -11.04
N TRP A 278 5.54 -4.97 -10.92
CA TRP A 278 6.65 -5.06 -11.88
C TRP A 278 6.18 -5.32 -13.31
N VAL A 279 5.00 -5.90 -13.52
CA VAL A 279 4.42 -6.11 -14.86
C VAL A 279 4.07 -4.80 -15.58
N MET A 280 3.96 -3.70 -14.82
CA MET A 280 3.76 -2.34 -15.36
C MET A 280 5.04 -1.72 -15.90
N ARG A 281 6.17 -2.42 -15.83
CA ARG A 281 7.42 -1.97 -16.43
C ARG A 281 7.27 -1.88 -17.96
N PRO A 282 7.85 -0.86 -18.61
CA PRO A 282 7.71 -0.68 -20.07
C PRO A 282 8.14 -1.90 -20.89
N GLU A 283 9.10 -2.69 -20.39
CA GLU A 283 9.63 -3.86 -21.08
C GLU A 283 8.69 -5.08 -20.99
N VAL A 284 7.78 -5.10 -20.00
CA VAL A 284 6.87 -6.22 -19.70
C VAL A 284 5.44 -5.90 -20.12
N LEU A 285 5.03 -4.63 -19.98
CA LEU A 285 3.67 -4.15 -20.21
C LEU A 285 3.09 -4.58 -21.58
N PRO A 286 3.81 -4.53 -22.72
CA PRO A 286 3.27 -4.97 -24.00
C PRO A 286 2.86 -6.45 -24.03
N LEU A 287 3.55 -7.29 -23.25
CA LEU A 287 3.26 -8.73 -23.16
C LEU A 287 2.03 -9.01 -22.28
N MET A 288 1.80 -8.15 -21.29
CA MET A 288 0.76 -8.35 -20.27
C MET A 288 -0.50 -7.53 -20.51
N HIS A 289 -0.50 -6.54 -21.42
CA HIS A 289 -1.55 -5.53 -21.56
C HIS A 289 -2.98 -6.11 -21.63
N GLY A 290 -3.19 -7.22 -22.33
CA GLY A 290 -4.49 -7.88 -22.46
C GLY A 290 -5.01 -8.55 -21.17
N LEU A 291 -4.16 -8.70 -20.16
CA LEU A 291 -4.48 -9.32 -18.86
C LEU A 291 -4.64 -8.27 -17.74
N LEU A 292 -4.39 -7.00 -18.04
CA LEU A 292 -4.46 -5.92 -17.06
C LEU A 292 -5.79 -5.19 -17.13
N HIS A 293 -6.36 -4.89 -15.98
CA HIS A 293 -7.56 -4.06 -15.89
C HIS A 293 -7.39 -3.03 -14.79
N SER A 294 -7.30 -1.74 -15.15
CA SER A 294 -7.13 -0.66 -14.18
C SER A 294 -7.59 0.67 -14.77
N SER A 295 -8.15 1.54 -13.93
CA SER A 295 -8.50 2.92 -14.29
C SER A 295 -7.30 3.87 -14.29
N LEU A 296 -6.12 3.35 -13.97
CA LEU A 296 -4.86 4.09 -13.80
C LEU A 296 -3.78 3.64 -14.79
N LEU A 297 -4.14 2.80 -15.78
CA LEU A 297 -3.21 2.27 -16.79
C LEU A 297 -2.59 3.35 -17.67
N ASP A 298 -3.33 4.44 -17.92
CA ASP A 298 -2.90 5.57 -18.74
C ASP A 298 -1.86 6.46 -18.06
N ILE A 299 -1.67 6.30 -16.74
CA ILE A 299 -0.63 7.01 -15.99
C ILE A 299 0.71 6.30 -16.24
N TYR A 300 1.47 6.80 -17.21
CA TYR A 300 2.82 6.32 -17.47
C TYR A 300 3.80 6.81 -16.41
N GLN A 301 4.59 5.88 -15.85
CA GLN A 301 5.75 6.21 -15.01
C GLN A 301 6.71 5.02 -14.96
N PRO A 302 7.98 5.21 -15.35
CA PRO A 302 8.98 4.15 -15.28
C PRO A 302 9.43 3.87 -13.84
N PRO A 303 10.10 2.73 -13.58
CA PRO A 303 10.77 2.50 -12.31
C PRO A 303 11.88 3.54 -12.06
N PRO A 304 12.29 3.76 -10.80
CA PRO A 304 13.37 4.69 -10.49
C PRO A 304 14.68 4.23 -11.13
N THR A 305 15.47 5.20 -11.59
CA THR A 305 16.82 4.95 -12.15
C THR A 305 17.81 4.75 -11.00
N PRO A 306 18.43 3.56 -10.88
CA PRO A 306 19.43 3.33 -9.86
C PRO A 306 20.80 3.88 -10.30
N THR A 307 21.55 4.40 -9.33
CA THR A 307 22.98 4.67 -9.42
C THR A 307 23.63 3.97 -8.23
N TYR A 308 24.37 2.90 -8.49
CA TYR A 308 24.99 2.07 -7.46
C TYR A 308 26.20 2.80 -6.86
N ALA A 309 26.65 2.35 -5.69
CA ALA A 309 27.74 2.98 -4.95
C ALA A 309 29.06 3.14 -5.75
N ASP A 310 29.27 2.33 -6.79
CA ASP A 310 30.43 2.44 -7.69
C ASP A 310 30.21 3.41 -8.87
N GLY A 311 29.10 4.15 -8.88
CA GLY A 311 28.69 5.07 -9.94
C GLY A 311 28.05 4.39 -11.17
N SER A 312 27.93 3.07 -11.18
CA SER A 312 27.31 2.34 -12.29
C SER A 312 25.78 2.41 -12.22
N ASN A 313 25.12 2.16 -13.36
CA ASN A 313 23.65 2.06 -13.43
C ASN A 313 23.15 0.60 -13.40
N MET A 314 24.06 -0.37 -13.21
CA MET A 314 23.73 -1.80 -13.15
C MET A 314 24.62 -2.51 -12.14
N ILE A 315 24.04 -3.45 -11.39
CA ILE A 315 24.83 -4.34 -10.53
C ILE A 315 25.78 -5.15 -11.43
N ARG A 316 27.08 -5.10 -11.14
CA ARG A 316 28.09 -5.86 -11.89
C ARG A 316 27.75 -7.36 -11.85
N LYS A 317 27.83 -8.03 -13.01
CA LYS A 317 27.56 -9.47 -13.13
C LYS A 317 28.38 -10.32 -12.15
N SER A 318 29.61 -9.91 -11.87
CA SER A 318 30.50 -10.55 -10.90
C SER A 318 29.94 -10.56 -9.47
N VAL A 319 29.23 -9.49 -9.08
CA VAL A 319 28.56 -9.41 -7.76
C VAL A 319 27.35 -10.34 -7.74
N LEU A 320 26.56 -10.33 -8.83
CA LEU A 320 25.39 -11.20 -8.98
C LEU A 320 25.75 -12.69 -8.92
N SER A 321 26.87 -13.09 -9.54
CA SER A 321 27.30 -14.49 -9.56
C SER A 321 27.93 -14.98 -8.26
N LYS A 322 28.52 -14.08 -7.45
CA LYS A 322 29.25 -14.44 -6.22
C LYS A 322 28.39 -14.39 -4.97
N GLN A 323 27.52 -13.39 -4.85
CA GLN A 323 26.75 -13.11 -3.63
C GLN A 323 25.23 -13.19 -3.87
N GLY A 324 24.76 -13.08 -5.12
CA GLY A 324 23.34 -12.90 -5.38
C GLY A 324 22.83 -11.51 -4.96
N VAL A 325 21.69 -11.11 -5.52
CA VAL A 325 21.17 -9.73 -5.42
C VAL A 325 20.88 -9.33 -3.97
N ASN A 326 20.28 -10.23 -3.17
CA ASN A 326 19.83 -9.89 -1.82
C ASN A 326 20.99 -9.79 -0.83
N GLN A 327 22.03 -10.63 -0.97
CA GLN A 327 23.23 -10.49 -0.15
C GLN A 327 23.94 -9.17 -0.46
N TYR A 328 24.05 -8.79 -1.74
CA TYR A 328 24.57 -7.47 -2.11
C TYR A 328 23.79 -6.34 -1.44
N ARG A 329 22.46 -6.37 -1.50
CA ARG A 329 21.59 -5.36 -0.86
C ARG A 329 21.79 -5.26 0.65
N ALA A 330 22.22 -6.33 1.30
CA ALA A 330 22.56 -6.34 2.73
C ALA A 330 23.93 -5.73 3.06
N THR A 331 24.79 -5.49 2.07
CA THR A 331 26.12 -4.90 2.29
C THR A 331 26.05 -3.41 2.63
N LYS A 332 27.06 -2.90 3.36
CA LYS A 332 27.21 -1.46 3.63
C LYS A 332 27.34 -0.64 2.33
N SER A 333 28.00 -1.17 1.31
CA SER A 333 28.16 -0.49 0.02
C SER A 333 26.81 -0.25 -0.65
N ALA A 334 25.94 -1.27 -0.70
CA ALA A 334 24.62 -1.11 -1.33
C ALA A 334 23.74 -0.05 -0.63
N GLN A 335 23.96 0.21 0.67
CA GLN A 335 23.21 1.24 1.40
C GLN A 335 23.45 2.66 0.88
N GLU A 336 24.56 2.86 0.16
CA GLU A 336 24.91 4.12 -0.53
C GLU A 336 24.38 4.22 -1.96
N ASP A 337 23.71 3.18 -2.48
CA ASP A 337 23.05 3.25 -3.78
C ASP A 337 22.00 4.37 -3.77
N ASN A 338 21.92 5.12 -4.87
CA ASN A 338 20.94 6.18 -5.06
C ASN A 338 19.87 5.76 -6.06
N PHE A 339 18.64 6.23 -5.85
CA PHE A 339 17.50 6.00 -6.72
C PHE A 339 16.91 7.34 -7.09
N THR A 340 16.87 7.63 -8.38
CA THR A 340 16.24 8.85 -8.91
C THR A 340 14.84 8.51 -9.39
N PHE A 341 13.85 9.15 -8.79
CA PHE A 341 12.43 9.06 -9.10
C PHE A 341 12.02 10.24 -9.95
N GLU A 342 11.24 9.98 -10.99
CA GLU A 342 10.44 11.01 -11.64
C GLU A 342 9.15 11.24 -10.83
N ILE A 343 8.69 12.48 -10.74
CA ILE A 343 7.41 12.85 -10.14
C ILE A 343 6.44 13.09 -11.28
N THR A 344 5.44 12.22 -11.40
CA THR A 344 4.43 12.35 -12.46
C THR A 344 3.32 13.27 -12.00
N LYS A 345 3.26 14.47 -12.59
CA LYS A 345 2.13 15.38 -12.40
C LYS A 345 0.93 14.88 -13.19
N LEU A 346 -0.17 14.65 -12.50
CA LEU A 346 -1.36 14.07 -13.07
C LEU A 346 -2.22 15.11 -13.79
N THR A 347 -3.01 14.63 -14.74
CA THR A 347 -4.16 15.39 -15.25
C THR A 347 -5.28 15.43 -14.22
N LYS A 348 -6.25 16.33 -14.41
CA LYS A 348 -7.43 16.40 -13.53
C LYS A 348 -8.21 15.08 -13.51
N LEU A 349 -8.40 14.46 -14.68
CA LEU A 349 -9.10 13.19 -14.81
C LEU A 349 -8.35 12.07 -14.07
N GLN A 350 -7.03 12.01 -14.18
CA GLN A 350 -6.21 11.04 -13.43
C GLN A 350 -6.26 11.27 -11.92
N THR A 351 -6.29 12.53 -11.48
CA THR A 351 -6.48 12.88 -10.06
C THR A 351 -7.84 12.41 -9.55
N TYR A 352 -8.91 12.62 -10.34
CA TYR A 352 -10.25 12.11 -10.02
C TYR A 352 -10.34 10.58 -10.06
N ALA A 353 -9.59 9.92 -10.96
CA ALA A 353 -9.51 8.46 -10.98
C ALA A 353 -8.92 7.91 -9.67
N ILE A 354 -7.83 8.50 -9.16
CA ILE A 354 -7.27 8.12 -7.86
C ILE A 354 -8.26 8.39 -6.74
N ASN A 355 -8.88 9.57 -6.71
CA ASN A 355 -9.89 9.86 -5.69
C ASN A 355 -11.09 8.91 -5.77
N SER A 356 -11.45 8.42 -6.96
CA SER A 356 -12.49 7.41 -7.14
C SER A 356 -12.10 6.08 -6.49
N VAL A 357 -10.83 5.68 -6.57
CA VAL A 357 -10.31 4.51 -5.83
C VAL A 357 -10.44 4.72 -4.32
N ILE A 358 -10.08 5.91 -3.83
CA ILE A 358 -10.17 6.26 -2.41
C ILE A 358 -11.62 6.16 -1.94
N LEU A 359 -12.54 6.82 -2.63
CA LEU A 359 -13.97 6.86 -2.30
C LEU A 359 -14.63 5.48 -2.41
N THR A 360 -14.25 4.66 -3.40
CA THR A 360 -14.73 3.28 -3.56
C THR A 360 -14.36 2.40 -2.37
N ASN A 361 -13.18 2.63 -1.78
CA ASN A 361 -12.67 1.80 -0.70
C ASN A 361 -13.13 2.26 0.69
N VAL A 362 -13.78 3.41 0.86
CA VAL A 362 -14.21 3.88 2.18
C VAL A 362 -15.25 2.91 2.76
N PRO A 363 -15.03 2.35 3.97
CA PRO A 363 -16.02 1.50 4.61
C PRO A 363 -17.26 2.31 4.97
N ASP A 364 -18.40 1.64 5.17
CA ASP A 364 -19.66 2.32 5.50
C ASP A 364 -19.59 3.12 6.80
N THR A 365 -18.73 2.68 7.74
CA THR A 365 -18.44 3.37 9.00
C THR A 365 -17.19 4.25 8.93
N GLY A 366 -16.72 4.55 7.73
CA GLY A 366 -15.46 5.25 7.49
C GLY A 366 -15.60 6.76 7.54
N ALA A 367 -14.52 7.42 7.16
CA ALA A 367 -14.47 8.87 7.04
C ALA A 367 -13.63 9.33 5.86
N VAL A 368 -13.88 10.56 5.42
CA VAL A 368 -13.15 11.24 4.35
C VAL A 368 -12.72 12.63 4.81
N THR A 369 -11.48 12.99 4.48
CA THR A 369 -10.88 14.30 4.74
C THR A 369 -10.35 14.88 3.42
N GLY A 370 -10.53 16.18 3.25
CA GLY A 370 -9.90 16.99 2.21
C GLY A 370 -9.33 18.27 2.80
N LEU A 371 -8.55 18.99 2.00
CA LEU A 371 -8.00 20.30 2.36
C LEU A 371 -8.96 21.43 1.95
N SER A 372 -9.70 21.25 0.85
CA SER A 372 -10.64 22.25 0.32
C SER A 372 -12.03 21.68 0.14
N LEU A 373 -13.04 22.33 0.72
CA LEU A 373 -14.46 21.97 0.54
C LEU A 373 -14.86 21.97 -0.94
N GLU A 374 -14.32 22.91 -1.71
CA GLU A 374 -14.59 23.02 -3.15
C GLU A 374 -13.98 21.85 -3.93
N CYS A 375 -12.73 21.45 -3.61
CA CYS A 375 -12.13 20.26 -4.22
C CYS A 375 -12.84 18.97 -3.81
N MET A 376 -13.23 18.85 -2.54
CA MET A 376 -14.05 17.74 -2.04
C MET A 376 -15.37 17.67 -2.81
N TYR A 377 -16.01 18.81 -3.08
CA TYR A 377 -17.29 18.87 -3.81
C TYR A 377 -17.14 18.38 -5.24
N ARG A 378 -16.21 18.97 -5.99
CA ARG A 378 -15.97 18.57 -7.39
C ARG A 378 -15.59 17.11 -7.52
N THR A 379 -14.72 16.63 -6.63
CA THR A 379 -14.29 15.22 -6.60
C THR A 379 -15.46 14.29 -6.29
N THR A 380 -16.24 14.59 -5.24
CA THR A 380 -17.36 13.73 -4.81
C THR A 380 -18.45 13.71 -5.88
N ARG A 381 -18.75 14.86 -6.50
CA ARG A 381 -19.70 14.96 -7.61
C ARG A 381 -19.24 14.13 -8.80
N THR A 382 -17.99 14.31 -9.24
CA THR A 382 -17.41 13.54 -10.35
C THR A 382 -17.46 12.04 -10.07
N PHE A 383 -17.16 11.63 -8.83
CA PHE A 383 -17.27 10.24 -8.42
C PHE A 383 -18.72 9.73 -8.55
N CYS A 384 -19.69 10.44 -7.99
CA CYS A 384 -21.10 10.04 -8.02
C CYS A 384 -21.70 10.01 -9.42
N ASP A 385 -21.24 10.87 -10.32
CA ASP A 385 -21.67 10.92 -11.72
C ASP A 385 -21.00 9.83 -12.60
N SER A 386 -19.97 9.15 -12.08
CA SER A 386 -19.24 8.11 -12.81
C SER A 386 -19.94 6.74 -12.74
N PRO A 387 -19.73 5.83 -13.72
CA PRO A 387 -20.26 4.47 -13.67
C PRO A 387 -19.84 3.69 -12.41
N MET A 388 -18.59 3.89 -11.94
CA MET A 388 -18.09 3.33 -10.68
C MET A 388 -18.85 3.89 -9.46
N GLY A 389 -19.21 5.17 -9.53
CA GLY A 389 -20.06 5.85 -8.55
C GLY A 389 -21.47 5.31 -8.47
N ASN A 390 -22.01 4.67 -9.51
CA ASN A 390 -23.38 4.14 -9.42
C ASN A 390 -23.55 3.06 -8.34
N LEU A 391 -22.47 2.32 -8.02
CA LEU A 391 -22.51 1.28 -6.98
C LEU A 391 -22.28 1.84 -5.57
N ASN A 392 -21.35 2.79 -5.40
CA ASN A 392 -20.91 3.28 -4.08
C ASN A 392 -21.21 4.76 -3.81
N GLY A 393 -21.56 5.54 -4.83
CA GLY A 393 -21.81 6.97 -4.75
C GLY A 393 -23.04 7.33 -3.92
N CYS A 394 -23.97 6.37 -3.72
CA CYS A 394 -25.09 6.56 -2.80
C CYS A 394 -24.63 6.91 -1.37
N LYS A 395 -23.49 6.36 -0.93
CA LYS A 395 -22.89 6.62 0.40
C LYS A 395 -22.46 8.07 0.59
N PHE A 396 -22.19 8.79 -0.50
CA PHE A 396 -21.66 10.15 -0.47
C PHE A 396 -22.72 11.22 -0.83
N LYS A 397 -23.99 10.84 -0.97
CA LYS A 397 -25.08 11.80 -1.20
C LYS A 397 -25.21 12.81 -0.05
N GLY A 398 -25.00 12.36 1.19
CA GLY A 398 -24.99 13.24 2.37
C GLY A 398 -23.88 14.29 2.29
N LEU A 399 -22.66 13.87 1.94
CA LEU A 399 -21.52 14.75 1.72
C LEU A 399 -21.80 15.78 0.61
N MET A 400 -22.28 15.33 -0.55
CA MET A 400 -22.62 16.22 -1.67
C MET A 400 -23.62 17.29 -1.25
N ARG A 401 -24.70 16.91 -0.57
CA ARG A 401 -25.73 17.85 -0.09
C ARG A 401 -25.13 18.93 0.82
N ARG A 402 -24.27 18.54 1.77
CA ARG A 402 -23.62 19.49 2.68
C ARG A 402 -22.68 20.44 1.96
N LEU A 403 -21.88 19.91 1.03
CA LEU A 403 -20.94 20.71 0.25
C LEU A 403 -21.65 21.70 -0.69
N SER A 404 -22.74 21.29 -1.34
CA SER A 404 -23.56 22.18 -2.17
C SER A 404 -24.12 23.36 -1.37
N ASN A 405 -24.61 23.10 -0.14
CA ASN A 405 -25.16 24.14 0.72
C ASN A 405 -24.08 25.15 1.16
N SER A 406 -22.86 24.68 1.43
CA SER A 406 -21.73 25.54 1.81
C SER A 406 -21.20 26.41 0.66
N SER A 407 -21.46 26.01 -0.60
CA SER A 407 -21.00 26.73 -1.79
C SER A 407 -21.91 27.89 -2.23
N SER A 408 -23.07 28.07 -1.58
CA SER A 408 -23.95 29.20 -1.88
C SER A 408 -23.29 30.49 -1.38
N PRO A 409 -22.95 31.45 -2.28
CA PRO A 409 -22.34 32.69 -1.86
C PRO A 409 -23.36 33.46 -1.03
N THR A 410 -23.10 33.58 0.28
CA THR A 410 -23.75 34.59 1.11
C THR A 410 -23.32 35.95 0.57
N SER A 411 -24.08 36.41 -0.43
CA SER A 411 -23.99 37.72 -1.05
C SER A 411 -24.60 38.73 -0.09
N SER A 412 -23.87 39.04 0.98
CA SER A 412 -24.04 40.28 1.73
C SER A 412 -22.65 40.84 1.99
N SER A 413 -22.25 41.71 1.07
CA SER A 413 -21.16 42.65 1.22
C SER A 413 -21.40 43.47 2.49
N THR A 414 -20.67 43.15 3.54
CA THR A 414 -20.21 44.11 4.52
C THR A 414 -18.86 43.61 4.98
N ALA A 415 -17.84 44.44 4.85
CA ALA A 415 -16.49 44.14 5.31
C ALA A 415 -16.55 43.68 6.78
N GLN A 416 -16.38 42.39 7.02
CA GLN A 416 -16.25 41.85 8.37
C GLN A 416 -15.01 40.97 8.46
N GLU A 417 -14.32 41.27 9.54
CA GLU A 417 -13.15 40.66 10.12
C GLU A 417 -13.23 39.12 10.16
N THR A 418 -12.05 38.53 10.27
CA THR A 418 -11.78 37.16 10.72
C THR A 418 -12.92 36.50 11.49
N PRO A 419 -13.21 35.20 11.25
CA PRO A 419 -14.31 34.50 11.89
C PRO A 419 -14.24 34.66 13.41
N ASP A 420 -15.31 35.20 13.98
CA ASP A 420 -15.44 35.45 15.41
C ASP A 420 -15.24 34.13 16.19
N LEU A 421 -14.19 34.14 17.01
CA LEU A 421 -13.78 33.10 17.94
C LEU A 421 -14.94 32.69 18.89
N ALA A 422 -15.99 33.50 19.01
CA ALA A 422 -17.19 33.21 19.77
C ALA A 422 -18.07 32.09 19.15
N ALA A 423 -18.18 32.02 17.82
CA ALA A 423 -18.99 30.99 17.15
C ALA A 423 -18.35 29.59 17.26
N MET A 424 -17.02 29.53 17.24
CA MET A 424 -16.26 28.29 17.42
C MET A 424 -16.33 27.75 18.87
N LYS A 425 -16.57 28.63 19.86
CA LYS A 425 -16.79 28.26 21.27
C LYS A 425 -18.19 27.73 21.56
N GLN A 426 -19.21 28.10 20.78
CA GLN A 426 -20.58 27.62 20.99
C GLN A 426 -20.80 26.17 20.53
N SER A 427 -20.06 25.69 19.53
CA SER A 427 -20.09 24.28 19.10
C SER A 427 -19.42 23.31 20.10
N LEU A 428 -18.70 23.82 21.10
CA LEU A 428 -17.97 23.04 22.12
C LEU A 428 -18.72 22.89 23.45
N LYS A 429 -19.98 23.34 23.53
CA LYS A 429 -20.84 23.22 24.74
C LYS A 429 -21.86 22.07 24.69
N GLY A 430 -21.79 21.17 23.71
CA GLY A 430 -22.56 19.93 23.73
C GLY A 430 -21.93 18.90 24.67
N ASP A 431 -22.72 18.36 25.60
CA ASP A 431 -22.33 17.41 26.65
C ASP A 431 -21.54 16.18 26.14
N VAL A 432 -20.22 16.31 26.05
CA VAL A 432 -19.27 15.21 26.18
C VAL A 432 -18.08 15.76 26.96
N SER A 433 -17.95 15.39 28.23
CA SER A 433 -16.83 15.82 29.07
C SER A 433 -15.50 15.36 28.45
N PRO A 434 -14.59 16.28 28.09
CA PRO A 434 -13.24 15.90 27.67
C PRO A 434 -12.41 15.47 28.89
N PRO A 435 -11.47 14.51 28.74
CA PRO A 435 -10.52 14.19 29.80
C PRO A 435 -9.60 15.40 30.08
N PRO A 436 -9.06 15.52 31.32
CA PRO A 436 -8.23 16.64 31.71
C PRO A 436 -6.93 16.71 30.89
N PRO A 437 -6.37 17.91 30.66
CA PRO A 437 -5.17 18.09 29.86
C PRO A 437 -3.91 17.59 30.59
N ASP A 438 -3.11 16.80 29.88
CA ASP A 438 -1.76 16.40 30.27
C ASP A 438 -0.87 17.62 30.54
N ARG A 439 -0.32 17.68 31.75
CA ARG A 439 0.83 18.53 32.09
C ARG A 439 2.08 17.67 32.12
N ASP A 440 3.17 18.28 31.64
CA ASP A 440 4.57 17.85 31.74
C ASP A 440 5.13 16.94 30.65
N HIS A 441 5.55 17.54 29.54
CA HIS A 441 6.70 17.06 28.77
C HIS A 441 7.66 18.22 28.46
N ASN A 442 8.69 18.34 29.30
CA ASN A 442 9.87 19.16 29.03
C ASN A 442 11.06 18.22 28.78
N VAL A 443 11.18 17.72 27.54
CA VAL A 443 12.30 16.87 27.13
C VAL A 443 13.40 17.76 26.54
N LYS A 444 14.47 17.97 27.31
CA LYS A 444 15.73 18.53 26.83
C LYS A 444 16.43 17.49 25.94
N THR A 445 16.48 17.74 24.64
CA THR A 445 17.36 17.02 23.70
C THR A 445 18.84 17.31 24.01
N ARG A 446 19.59 16.28 24.40
CA ARG A 446 21.06 16.32 24.55
C ARG A 446 21.69 15.66 23.32
N ALA A 447 22.47 16.42 22.56
CA ALA A 447 23.23 15.92 21.42
C ALA A 447 24.40 15.04 21.91
N VAL A 448 24.50 13.82 21.38
CA VAL A 448 25.67 12.94 21.57
C VAL A 448 26.53 13.02 20.33
N LYS A 449 27.78 13.46 20.51
CA LYS A 449 28.81 13.55 19.50
C LYS A 449 29.59 12.23 19.51
N MET A 450 29.45 11.42 18.45
CA MET A 450 30.19 10.17 18.28
C MET A 450 31.53 10.45 17.59
N LYS A 451 32.64 10.00 18.21
CA LYS A 451 34.00 10.05 17.65
C LYS A 451 34.20 8.89 16.67
N GLU A 452 34.76 9.19 15.51
CA GLU A 452 35.33 8.23 14.56
C GLU A 452 36.54 7.51 15.18
N ALA A 453 36.69 6.23 14.84
CA ALA A 453 37.89 5.44 15.08
C ALA A 453 38.38 4.90 13.74
N ASP A 454 39.66 5.16 13.46
CA ASP A 454 40.42 4.71 12.31
C ASP A 454 40.52 3.19 12.25
N PHE A 455 40.46 2.60 11.06
CA PHE A 455 40.87 1.22 10.83
C PHE A 455 41.68 1.09 9.55
N HIS A 456 42.87 0.51 9.72
CA HIS A 456 43.86 0.20 8.70
C HIS A 456 43.36 -0.85 7.71
N THR A 457 43.68 -0.62 6.43
CA THR A 457 43.48 -1.51 5.30
C THR A 457 44.66 -2.46 5.16
N GLU A 458 44.39 -3.78 5.10
CA GLU A 458 45.34 -4.77 4.58
C GLU A 458 44.75 -5.45 3.33
N ASN A 459 45.54 -5.41 2.26
CA ASN A 459 45.33 -6.09 0.99
C ASN A 459 45.66 -7.58 1.14
N SER A 460 44.92 -8.45 0.47
CA SER A 460 45.48 -9.67 -0.14
C SER A 460 44.58 -10.19 -1.27
N ASP A 461 45.19 -10.17 -2.45
CA ASP A 461 45.35 -11.26 -3.39
C ASP A 461 44.15 -11.81 -4.18
N GLU A 462 44.21 -11.38 -5.44
CA GLU A 462 43.74 -11.95 -6.70
C GLU A 462 44.28 -13.37 -6.92
N GLU A 463 43.44 -14.35 -7.28
CA GLU A 463 43.72 -15.24 -8.42
C GLU A 463 42.50 -16.10 -8.85
N ASP A 464 42.46 -16.29 -10.17
CA ASP A 464 41.87 -17.37 -10.98
C ASP A 464 40.37 -17.48 -11.31
N LEU A 465 40.09 -17.06 -12.55
CA LEU A 465 38.98 -17.47 -13.43
C LEU A 465 39.19 -18.90 -13.98
N ARG A 466 38.09 -19.66 -14.11
CA ARG A 466 37.74 -20.31 -15.40
C ARG A 466 36.28 -20.79 -15.48
N THR A 467 35.60 -20.23 -16.49
CA THR A 467 34.58 -20.81 -17.40
C THR A 467 33.33 -21.50 -16.84
N SER A 468 32.15 -20.89 -17.06
CA SER A 468 31.01 -21.59 -17.69
C SER A 468 29.91 -20.61 -18.14
N LYS A 469 29.63 -20.58 -19.44
CA LYS A 469 28.46 -19.94 -20.06
C LYS A 469 27.25 -20.86 -19.87
N ARG A 470 26.19 -20.42 -19.18
CA ARG A 470 24.82 -20.94 -19.40
C ARG A 470 23.75 -19.84 -19.25
N HIS A 471 22.80 -19.90 -20.17
CA HIS A 471 21.54 -19.15 -20.22
C HIS A 471 20.69 -19.38 -18.96
N PHE A 472 19.96 -18.34 -18.53
CA PHE A 472 18.84 -18.42 -17.60
C PHE A 472 17.52 -18.38 -18.38
N PRO A 473 16.60 -19.32 -18.14
CA PRO A 473 15.19 -18.99 -18.02
C PRO A 473 14.69 -19.41 -16.62
N ASP A 474 13.72 -18.66 -16.09
CA ASP A 474 12.65 -19.08 -15.16
C ASP A 474 12.30 -17.95 -14.17
N LEU A 475 11.25 -17.20 -14.51
CA LEU A 475 10.64 -16.17 -13.67
C LEU A 475 9.19 -15.91 -14.11
N GLU A 476 8.33 -16.94 -14.06
CA GLU A 476 6.90 -16.82 -14.45
C GLU A 476 5.87 -17.40 -13.47
N ALA A 477 6.23 -17.77 -12.23
CA ALA A 477 5.23 -18.27 -11.27
C ALA A 477 5.43 -17.69 -9.86
N SER A 478 4.79 -16.56 -9.54
CA SER A 478 4.72 -16.06 -8.14
C SER A 478 3.71 -14.90 -7.87
N VAL A 479 2.56 -14.78 -8.55
CA VAL A 479 1.66 -13.61 -8.34
C VAL A 479 0.24 -13.93 -7.83
N ALA A 480 -0.21 -15.18 -7.83
CA ALA A 480 -1.55 -15.51 -7.32
C ALA A 480 -1.54 -15.69 -5.79
N GLY A 481 -2.48 -15.07 -5.07
CA GLY A 481 -2.84 -15.56 -3.73
C GLY A 481 -3.38 -14.59 -2.69
N TRP A 482 -3.89 -13.41 -3.01
CA TRP A 482 -4.44 -12.53 -1.96
C TRP A 482 -5.70 -11.79 -2.44
N GLN A 483 -6.88 -12.34 -2.11
CA GLN A 483 -8.27 -11.79 -2.22
C GLN A 483 -9.26 -12.46 -3.22
N SER A 484 -9.15 -13.75 -3.53
CA SER A 484 -9.98 -14.39 -4.56
C SER A 484 -11.35 -14.99 -4.12
N TYR A 485 -11.67 -15.13 -2.83
CA TYR A 485 -12.76 -16.05 -2.42
C TYR A 485 -14.22 -15.62 -2.69
N LEU A 486 -14.52 -14.39 -3.08
CA LEU A 486 -15.90 -13.99 -3.45
C LEU A 486 -16.13 -13.83 -4.96
N LEU A 487 -15.08 -13.69 -5.76
CA LEU A 487 -15.18 -13.49 -7.22
C LEU A 487 -14.63 -14.68 -8.03
N GLN A 488 -13.84 -15.59 -7.43
CA GLN A 488 -13.31 -16.75 -8.15
C GLN A 488 -14.37 -17.67 -8.77
N PRO A 489 -15.52 -17.97 -8.14
CA PRO A 489 -16.56 -18.77 -8.77
C PRO A 489 -17.11 -18.10 -10.03
N LEU A 490 -17.27 -16.77 -10.00
CA LEU A 490 -17.79 -15.98 -11.12
C LEU A 490 -16.75 -15.84 -12.25
N VAL A 491 -15.48 -15.65 -11.91
CA VAL A 491 -14.39 -15.60 -12.90
C VAL A 491 -14.17 -16.98 -13.54
N THR A 492 -14.23 -18.06 -12.75
CA THR A 492 -14.15 -19.43 -13.25
C THR A 492 -15.35 -19.77 -14.14
N ALA A 493 -16.56 -19.39 -13.72
CA ALA A 493 -17.77 -19.54 -14.52
C ALA A 493 -17.68 -18.75 -15.84
N TRP A 494 -17.15 -17.53 -15.81
CA TRP A 494 -16.95 -16.71 -17.01
C TRP A 494 -15.90 -17.30 -17.96
N ARG A 495 -14.80 -17.86 -17.43
CA ARG A 495 -13.80 -18.59 -18.21
C ARG A 495 -14.40 -19.83 -18.87
N ILE A 496 -15.16 -20.63 -18.13
CA ILE A 496 -15.87 -21.81 -18.66
C ILE A 496 -16.85 -21.39 -19.76
N LEU A 497 -17.64 -20.33 -19.53
CA LEU A 497 -18.59 -19.81 -20.53
C LEU A 497 -17.88 -19.37 -21.82
N ARG A 498 -16.74 -18.69 -21.69
CA ARG A 498 -15.93 -18.26 -22.84
C ARG A 498 -15.35 -19.44 -23.61
N TYR A 499 -14.88 -20.49 -22.92
CA TYR A 499 -14.42 -21.73 -23.55
C TYR A 499 -15.55 -22.46 -24.28
N LEU A 500 -16.74 -22.54 -23.66
CA LEU A 500 -17.92 -23.13 -24.30
C LEU A 500 -18.35 -22.36 -25.54
N LEU A 501 -18.37 -21.02 -25.50
CA LEU A 501 -18.64 -20.17 -26.65
C LEU A 501 -17.63 -20.41 -27.79
N TRP A 502 -16.34 -20.50 -27.46
CA TRP A 502 -15.30 -20.76 -28.45
C TRP A 502 -15.42 -22.16 -29.06
N LEU A 503 -15.71 -23.18 -28.25
CA LEU A 503 -15.97 -24.55 -28.70
C LEU A 503 -17.20 -24.60 -29.63
N THR A 504 -18.29 -23.90 -29.29
CA THR A 504 -19.48 -23.82 -30.15
C THR A 504 -19.18 -23.15 -31.49
N LEU A 505 -18.35 -22.11 -31.51
CA LEU A 505 -17.90 -21.46 -32.75
C LEU A 505 -17.11 -22.42 -33.64
N ILE A 506 -16.20 -23.20 -33.06
CA ILE A 506 -15.44 -24.23 -33.80
C ILE A 506 -16.37 -25.30 -34.36
N LEU A 507 -17.30 -25.81 -33.56
CA LEU A 507 -18.26 -26.82 -34.02
C LEU A 507 -19.15 -26.30 -35.16
N CYS A 508 -19.60 -25.05 -35.09
CA CYS A 508 -20.32 -24.40 -36.19
C CYS A 508 -19.46 -24.30 -37.45
N LEU A 509 -18.18 -23.93 -37.32
CA LEU A 509 -17.26 -23.82 -38.46
C LEU A 509 -17.01 -25.20 -39.11
N CYS A 510 -16.80 -26.24 -38.29
CA CYS A 510 -16.66 -27.61 -38.76
C CYS A 510 -17.91 -28.10 -39.49
N ALA A 511 -19.11 -27.79 -38.97
CA ALA A 511 -20.37 -28.15 -39.64
C ALA A 511 -20.52 -27.46 -41.00
N VAL A 512 -20.16 -26.18 -41.11
CA VAL A 512 -20.17 -25.45 -42.39
C VAL A 512 -19.20 -26.08 -43.40
N LEU A 513 -17.98 -26.44 -42.96
CA LEU A 513 -16.99 -27.10 -43.82
C LEU A 513 -17.45 -28.49 -44.28
N LEU A 514 -18.06 -29.28 -43.39
CA LEU A 514 -18.65 -30.58 -43.73
C LEU A 514 -19.79 -30.45 -44.74
N CYS A 515 -20.67 -29.48 -44.57
CA CYS A 515 -21.73 -29.17 -45.54
C CYS A 515 -21.14 -28.79 -46.91
N ALA A 516 -20.12 -27.93 -46.94
CA ALA A 516 -19.45 -27.54 -48.18
C ALA A 516 -18.78 -28.73 -48.88
N ALA A 517 -18.15 -29.63 -48.12
CA ALA A 517 -17.57 -30.86 -48.66
C ALA A 517 -18.64 -31.81 -49.22
N CYS A 518 -19.78 -31.98 -48.54
CA CYS A 518 -20.89 -32.81 -49.02
C CYS A 518 -21.50 -32.26 -50.32
N VAL A 519 -21.70 -30.94 -50.41
CA VAL A 519 -22.19 -30.28 -51.64
C VAL A 519 -21.19 -30.48 -52.79
N SER A 520 -19.90 -30.36 -52.52
CA SER A 520 -18.84 -30.58 -53.53
C SER A 520 -18.80 -32.04 -54.00
N PHE A 521 -18.97 -32.99 -53.08
CA PHE A 521 -19.03 -34.42 -53.39
C PHE A 521 -20.28 -34.77 -54.20
N MET A 522 -21.44 -34.20 -53.88
CA MET A 522 -22.66 -34.41 -54.67
C MET A 522 -22.53 -33.83 -56.08
N LYS A 523 -21.92 -32.65 -56.24
CA LYS A 523 -21.61 -32.10 -57.56
C LYS A 523 -20.68 -33.02 -58.35
N TYR A 524 -19.64 -33.55 -57.71
CA TYR A 524 -18.70 -34.48 -58.33
C TYR A 524 -19.37 -35.79 -58.78
N ARG A 525 -20.29 -36.33 -57.96
CA ARG A 525 -21.05 -37.54 -58.28
C ARG A 525 -21.96 -37.36 -59.50
N HIS A 526 -22.51 -36.17 -59.71
CA HIS A 526 -23.32 -35.86 -60.89
C HIS A 526 -22.50 -35.64 -62.17
N SER A 527 -21.20 -35.36 -62.07
CA SER A 527 -20.31 -35.21 -63.23
C SER A 527 -19.55 -36.48 -63.63
N LEU A 528 -19.81 -37.62 -62.96
CA LEU A 528 -19.30 -38.91 -63.42
C LEU A 528 -20.16 -39.41 -64.61
N PRO A 529 -19.56 -39.66 -65.79
CA PRO A 529 -20.29 -40.19 -66.93
C PRO A 529 -20.81 -41.59 -66.60
N THR A 530 -22.13 -41.77 -66.70
CA THR A 530 -22.76 -43.10 -66.65
C THR A 530 -22.28 -43.90 -67.86
N SER A 531 -21.25 -44.71 -67.68
CA SER A 531 -20.89 -45.73 -68.66
C SER A 531 -21.99 -46.80 -68.67
N HIS A 532 -22.89 -46.70 -69.64
CA HIS A 532 -23.71 -47.83 -70.08
C HIS A 532 -22.76 -48.89 -70.63
N VAL A 533 -22.35 -49.84 -69.79
CA VAL A 533 -21.80 -51.11 -70.27
C VAL A 533 -22.98 -52.06 -70.39
N GLY A 534 -23.47 -52.19 -71.62
CA GLY A 534 -24.40 -53.23 -72.00
C GLY A 534 -23.75 -54.60 -71.84
N LEU A 535 -24.43 -55.48 -71.12
CA LEU A 535 -24.22 -56.92 -71.17
C LEU A 535 -25.09 -57.44 -72.31
N ASP A 536 -24.46 -57.72 -73.45
CA ASP A 536 -24.99 -58.62 -74.49
C ASP A 536 -23.99 -59.77 -74.68
N LEU A 537 -24.55 -60.95 -74.97
CA LEU A 537 -23.91 -62.27 -75.15
C LEU A 537 -22.66 -62.30 -76.04
#